data_AF-A0A538GTJ8-F1
#
_entry.id   AF-A0A538GTJ8-F1
#
_cell.length_a   1.000
_cell.length_b   1.000
_cell.length_c   1.000
_cell.angle_alpha   90.00
_cell.angle_beta   90.00
_cell.angle_gamma   90.00
#
_symmetry.space_group_name_H-M   'P 1'
#
loop_
_entity.id
_entity.type
_entity.pdbx_description
1 polymer ?
#
loop_
_entity_poly.entity_id
_entity_poly.type
_entity_poly.pdbx_seq_one_letter_code
_entity_poly.pdbx_strand_id
1 'polypeptide(L)'
;MAILPGPVKVDLIFADEPHQPGKPWQPNGGNLSAIDGHFWDWMLWLRGKERRGRGSQAEDELRKLFEHLLEPLGAEAVPESVGEAVVSYRQLRGQAEQRHGQTVSRALERAVAPALRA
;
A
#
# COMPACT_ATOMS: atom_id res chain seq x y z
N MET A 1 8.39 4.33 -9.72
CA MET A 1 8.63 3.05 -9.01
C MET A 1 8.12 1.89 -9.85
N ALA A 2 8.78 0.73 -9.74
CA ALA A 2 8.31 -0.53 -10.31
C ALA A 2 8.40 -1.67 -9.29
N ILE A 3 7.41 -2.58 -9.30
CA ILE A 3 7.45 -3.87 -8.58
C ILE A 3 7.67 -4.96 -9.64
N LEU A 4 8.76 -5.72 -9.52
CA LEU A 4 9.10 -6.80 -10.43
C LEU A 4 8.57 -8.15 -9.89
N PRO A 5 8.49 -9.22 -10.71
CA PRO A 5 8.10 -10.53 -10.21
C PRO A 5 8.96 -10.96 -9.00
N GLY A 6 8.28 -11.23 -7.87
CA GLY A 6 8.90 -11.48 -6.56
C GLY A 6 8.92 -10.25 -5.64
N PRO A 7 9.58 -10.30 -4.48
CA PRO A 7 9.61 -9.20 -3.52
C PRO A 7 10.67 -8.15 -3.87
N VAL A 8 10.66 -7.66 -5.11
CA VAL A 8 11.64 -6.69 -5.62
C VAL A 8 10.96 -5.37 -5.93
N LYS A 9 11.33 -4.34 -5.18
CA LYS A 9 10.96 -2.94 -5.39
C LYS A 9 12.13 -2.20 -6.04
N VAL A 10 11.86 -1.45 -7.10
CA VAL A 10 12.80 -0.51 -7.72
C VAL A 10 12.27 0.91 -7.61
N ASP A 11 12.98 1.75 -6.88
CA ASP A 11 12.75 3.19 -6.81
C ASP A 11 13.60 3.90 -7.85
N LEU A 12 12.97 4.80 -8.60
CA LEU A 12 13.64 5.71 -9.52
C LEU A 12 13.67 7.08 -8.86
N ILE A 13 14.86 7.59 -8.59
CA ILE A 13 15.06 8.88 -7.93
C ILE A 13 15.58 9.86 -8.97
N PHE A 14 14.82 10.91 -9.23
CA PHE A 14 15.19 11.99 -10.15
C PHE A 14 15.74 13.14 -9.31
N ALA A 15 17.05 13.37 -9.40
CA ALA A 15 17.75 14.32 -8.53
C ALA A 15 17.24 15.77 -8.65
N ASP A 16 16.77 16.14 -9.83
CA ASP A 16 16.30 17.50 -10.14
C ASP A 16 14.80 17.71 -9.89
N GLU A 17 14.08 16.66 -9.47
CA GLU A 17 12.65 16.72 -9.19
C GLU A 17 12.36 16.51 -7.69
N PRO A 18 12.14 17.58 -6.91
CA PRO A 18 11.83 17.45 -5.50
C PRO A 18 10.50 16.70 -5.29
N HIS A 19 10.55 15.62 -4.51
CA HIS A 19 9.36 14.86 -4.15
C HIS A 19 8.44 15.72 -3.26
N GLN A 20 7.26 16.05 -3.77
CA GLN A 20 6.20 16.65 -2.96
C GLN A 20 5.37 15.57 -2.29
N PRO A 21 5.03 15.69 -0.99
CA PRO A 21 4.09 14.79 -0.35
C PRO A 21 2.77 14.75 -1.13
N GLY A 22 2.36 13.55 -1.56
CA GLY A 22 1.08 13.37 -2.20
C GLY A 22 -0.07 13.70 -1.24
N LYS A 23 -1.14 14.29 -1.74
CA LYS A 23 -2.39 14.41 -0.96
C LYS A 23 -2.98 13.00 -0.72
N PRO A 24 -3.83 12.83 0.31
CA PRO A 24 -4.63 11.61 0.46
C PRO A 24 -5.35 11.23 -0.83
N TRP A 25 -5.47 9.93 -1.09
CA TRP A 25 -6.17 9.44 -2.26
C TRP A 25 -7.64 9.86 -2.24
N GLN A 26 -8.21 10.05 -3.44
CA GLN A 26 -9.66 10.16 -3.63
C GLN A 26 -10.10 8.98 -4.51
N PRO A 27 -10.48 7.83 -3.90
CA PRO A 27 -10.76 6.62 -4.67
C PRO A 27 -11.90 6.82 -5.67
N ASN A 28 -11.66 6.37 -6.89
CA ASN A 28 -12.64 6.30 -7.97
C ASN A 28 -12.29 5.16 -8.91
N GLY A 29 -13.19 4.82 -9.84
CA GLY A 29 -12.98 3.70 -10.76
C GLY A 29 -11.71 3.82 -11.62
N GLY A 30 -11.25 5.04 -11.92
CA GLY A 30 -10.07 5.26 -12.76
C GLY A 30 -8.73 5.10 -12.02
N ASN A 31 -8.71 5.10 -10.68
CA ASN A 31 -7.47 5.09 -9.91
C ASN A 31 -7.29 3.89 -8.97
N LEU A 32 -8.23 2.95 -8.88
CA LEU A 32 -8.12 1.79 -7.99
C LEU A 32 -6.86 0.96 -8.24
N SER A 33 -6.44 0.80 -9.51
CA SER A 33 -5.19 0.09 -9.84
C SER A 33 -3.94 0.83 -9.37
N ALA A 34 -3.94 2.17 -9.39
CA ALA A 34 -2.83 2.96 -8.87
C ALA A 34 -2.75 2.90 -7.34
N ILE A 35 -3.92 2.89 -6.68
CA ILE A 35 -4.04 2.70 -5.23
C ILE A 35 -3.51 1.31 -4.83
N ASP A 36 -3.85 0.25 -5.57
CA ASP A 36 -3.32 -1.11 -5.32
C ASP A 36 -1.80 -1.17 -5.47
N GLY A 37 -1.25 -0.54 -6.52
CA GLY A 37 0.20 -0.40 -6.67
C GLY A 37 0.87 0.29 -5.50
N HIS A 38 0.32 1.41 -5.04
CA HIS A 38 0.88 2.17 -3.91
C HIS A 38 0.75 1.41 -2.59
N PHE A 39 -0.37 0.72 -2.36
CA PHE A 39 -0.55 -0.09 -1.15
C PHE A 39 0.51 -1.21 -1.05
N TRP A 40 0.64 -2.04 -2.09
CA TRP A 40 1.57 -3.17 -2.07
C TRP A 40 3.03 -2.75 -1.96
N ASP A 41 3.36 -1.61 -2.56
CA ASP A 41 4.65 -1.00 -2.39
C ASP A 41 4.97 -0.64 -0.93
N TRP A 42 4.04 0.07 -0.29
CA TRP A 42 4.21 0.52 1.09
C TRP A 42 4.39 -0.68 2.04
N MET A 43 3.62 -1.76 1.82
CA MET A 43 3.76 -3.00 2.59
C MET A 43 5.13 -3.65 2.43
N LEU A 44 5.63 -3.74 1.18
CA LEU A 44 6.94 -4.33 0.90
C LEU A 44 8.08 -3.50 1.52
N TRP A 45 7.97 -2.17 1.45
CA TRP A 45 8.92 -1.26 2.07
C TRP A 45 8.93 -1.35 3.60
N LEU A 46 7.75 -1.38 4.23
CA LEU A 46 7.63 -1.57 5.69
C LEU A 46 8.24 -2.89 6.13
N ARG A 47 7.92 -3.98 5.43
CA ARG A 47 8.50 -5.30 5.73
C ARG A 47 10.02 -5.32 5.60
N GLY A 48 10.55 -4.62 4.60
CA GLY A 48 11.99 -4.44 4.43
C GLY A 48 12.64 -3.68 5.59
N LYS A 49 11.97 -2.68 6.15
CA LYS A 49 12.43 -1.92 7.32
C LYS A 49 12.40 -2.74 8.61
N GLU A 50 11.30 -3.47 8.86
CA GLU A 50 11.15 -4.35 10.02
C GLU A 50 12.31 -5.35 10.11
N ARG A 51 12.62 -6.03 8.99
CA ARG A 51 13.71 -7.01 8.91
C ARG A 51 15.10 -6.41 9.17
N ARG A 52 15.27 -5.10 8.99
CA ARG A 52 16.53 -4.37 9.24
C ARG A 52 16.60 -3.75 10.64
N GLY A 53 15.67 -4.11 11.53
CA GLY A 53 15.66 -3.64 12.92
C GLY A 53 15.21 -2.18 13.09
N ARG A 54 14.53 -1.58 12.09
CA ARG A 54 14.03 -0.20 12.13
C ARG A 54 12.56 -0.11 12.54
N GLY A 55 12.16 -0.96 13.50
CA GLY A 55 10.76 -1.20 13.87
C GLY A 55 10.01 -0.01 14.48
N SER A 56 10.71 0.92 15.17
CA SER A 56 10.08 2.10 15.78
C SER A 56 9.52 3.11 14.77
N GLN A 57 9.81 2.96 13.48
CA GLN A 57 9.20 3.77 12.41
C GLN A 57 7.93 3.14 11.83
N ALA A 58 7.55 1.92 12.24
CA ALA A 58 6.41 1.24 11.64
C ALA A 58 5.07 1.89 12.01
N GLU A 59 4.89 2.31 13.26
CA GLU A 59 3.65 2.93 13.75
C GLU A 59 3.33 4.25 13.04
N ASP A 60 4.32 5.14 12.91
CA ASP A 60 4.16 6.41 12.18
C ASP A 60 3.78 6.19 10.72
N GLU A 61 4.36 5.18 10.09
CA GLU A 61 4.09 4.85 8.70
C GLU A 61 2.75 4.17 8.51
N LEU A 62 2.29 3.35 9.46
CA LEU A 62 0.94 2.80 9.47
C LEU A 62 -0.12 3.90 9.67
N ARG A 63 0.18 4.91 10.48
CA ARG A 63 -0.67 6.11 10.61
C ARG A 63 -0.76 6.89 9.31
N LYS A 64 0.37 7.15 8.65
CA LYS A 64 0.38 7.80 7.32
C LYS A 64 -0.39 7.01 6.28
N LEU A 65 -0.20 5.68 6.25
CA LEU A 65 -0.94 4.78 5.38
C LEU A 65 -2.45 4.87 5.63
N PHE A 66 -2.86 4.92 6.89
CA PHE A 66 -4.25 5.10 7.27
C PHE A 66 -4.82 6.39 6.68
N GLU A 67 -4.24 7.53 7.05
CA GLU A 67 -4.70 8.86 6.63
C GLU A 67 -4.69 9.05 5.11
N HIS A 68 -3.67 8.52 4.42
CA HIS A 68 -3.50 8.77 2.98
C HIS A 68 -4.25 7.78 2.09
N LEU A 69 -4.53 6.57 2.56
CA LEU A 69 -4.98 5.49 1.68
C LEU A 69 -6.14 4.69 2.26
N LEU A 70 -6.04 4.21 3.51
CA LEU A 70 -7.06 3.31 4.06
C LEU A 70 -8.34 4.05 4.47
N GLU A 71 -8.22 5.19 5.16
CA GLU A 71 -9.38 6.02 5.54
C GLU A 71 -10.16 6.50 4.30
N PRO A 72 -9.52 7.03 3.23
CA PRO A 72 -10.24 7.37 2.00
C PRO A 72 -10.95 6.19 1.33
N LEU A 73 -10.47 4.95 1.52
CA LEU A 73 -11.15 3.74 1.03
C LEU A 73 -12.31 3.30 1.94
N GLY A 74 -12.35 3.78 3.19
CA GLY A 74 -13.39 3.52 4.17
C GLY A 74 -12.94 2.76 5.42
N ALA A 75 -11.64 2.71 5.73
CA ALA A 75 -11.17 2.17 7.01
C ALA A 75 -11.61 3.06 8.17
N GLU A 76 -12.01 2.46 9.28
CA GLU A 76 -12.44 3.18 10.49
C GLU A 76 -11.33 3.32 11.54
N ALA A 77 -10.26 2.52 11.43
CA ALA A 77 -9.17 2.50 12.39
C ALA A 77 -7.80 2.34 11.73
N VAL A 78 -6.78 2.89 12.41
CA VAL A 78 -5.37 2.72 12.04
C VAL A 78 -4.96 1.26 12.31
N PRO A 79 -4.39 0.55 11.34
CA PRO A 79 -3.91 -0.81 11.57
C PRO A 79 -2.71 -0.82 12.53
N GLU A 80 -2.66 -1.77 13.45
CA GLU A 80 -1.58 -1.94 14.43
C GLU A 80 -0.38 -2.70 13.83
N SER A 81 -0.54 -3.32 12.67
CA SER A 81 0.52 -4.08 12.00
C SER A 81 0.38 -4.10 10.48
N VAL A 82 1.46 -4.47 9.79
CA VAL A 82 1.46 -4.77 8.34
C VAL A 82 0.44 -5.86 8.00
N GLY A 83 0.29 -6.88 8.87
CA GLY A 83 -0.67 -7.96 8.67
C GLY A 83 -2.11 -7.47 8.70
N GLU A 84 -2.44 -6.64 9.70
CA GLU A 84 -3.76 -6.02 9.82
C GLU A 84 -4.06 -5.05 8.66
N ALA A 85 -3.07 -4.25 8.26
CA ALA A 85 -3.18 -3.36 7.10
C ALA A 85 -3.53 -4.15 5.83
N VAL A 86 -2.91 -5.31 5.60
CA VAL A 86 -3.22 -6.19 4.45
C VAL A 86 -4.63 -6.77 4.52
N VAL A 87 -5.10 -7.18 5.71
CA VAL A 87 -6.46 -7.69 5.90
C VAL A 87 -7.48 -6.60 5.60
N SER A 88 -7.32 -5.43 6.22
CA SER A 88 -8.18 -4.26 6.03
C SER A 88 -8.22 -3.84 4.56
N TYR A 89 -7.05 -3.69 3.92
CA TYR A 89 -6.98 -3.29 2.53
C TYR A 89 -7.68 -4.24 1.57
N ARG A 90 -7.53 -5.57 1.75
CA ARG A 90 -8.20 -6.56 0.90
C ARG A 90 -9.71 -6.41 0.91
N GLN A 91 -10.29 -6.20 2.09
CA GLN A 91 -11.72 -5.97 2.27
C GLN A 91 -12.14 -4.67 1.60
N LEU A 92 -11.43 -3.56 1.89
CA LEU A 92 -11.74 -2.24 1.37
C LEU A 92 -11.60 -2.14 -0.14
N ARG A 93 -10.57 -2.77 -0.73
CA ARG A 93 -10.41 -2.89 -2.19
C ARG A 93 -11.62 -3.60 -2.79
N GLY A 94 -12.05 -4.72 -2.21
CA GLY A 94 -13.23 -5.45 -2.68
C GLY A 94 -14.49 -4.58 -2.65
N GLN A 95 -14.70 -3.81 -1.58
CA GLN A 95 -15.83 -2.87 -1.49
C GLN A 95 -15.74 -1.75 -2.51
N ALA A 96 -14.55 -1.18 -2.73
CA ALA A 96 -14.32 -0.12 -3.72
C ALA A 96 -14.53 -0.63 -5.16
N GLU A 97 -14.07 -1.84 -5.46
CA GLU A 97 -14.32 -2.52 -6.73
C GLU A 97 -15.80 -2.67 -7.03
N GLN A 98 -16.59 -3.12 -6.03
CA GLN A 98 -18.05 -3.20 -6.15
C GLN A 98 -18.69 -1.82 -6.34
N ARG A 99 -18.28 -0.83 -5.54
CA ARG A 99 -18.81 0.55 -5.58
C ARG A 99 -18.59 1.22 -6.94
N HIS A 100 -17.47 0.92 -7.60
CA HIS A 100 -17.08 1.55 -8.85
C HIS A 100 -17.24 0.67 -10.09
N GLY A 101 -17.70 -0.58 -9.94
CA GLY A 101 -17.85 -1.54 -11.04
C GLY A 101 -16.53 -1.86 -11.75
N GLN A 102 -15.41 -1.84 -11.02
CA GLN A 102 -14.07 -2.07 -11.55
C GLN A 102 -13.43 -3.26 -10.85
N THR A 103 -12.57 -4.00 -11.55
CA THR A 103 -11.79 -5.09 -10.94
C THR A 103 -10.32 -4.81 -11.10
N VAL A 104 -9.60 -4.77 -9.99
CA VAL A 104 -8.15 -4.60 -9.94
C VAL A 104 -7.48 -5.97 -10.05
N SER A 105 -6.43 -6.05 -10.87
CA SER A 105 -5.66 -7.28 -10.98
C SER A 105 -5.06 -7.72 -9.64
N ARG A 106 -5.14 -9.01 -9.32
CA ARG A 106 -4.49 -9.60 -8.13
C ARG A 106 -3.01 -9.93 -8.35
N ALA A 107 -2.41 -9.51 -9.47
CA ALA A 107 -1.04 -9.88 -9.82
C ALA A 107 -0.01 -9.35 -8.81
N LEU A 108 -0.13 -8.07 -8.42
CA LEU A 108 0.77 -7.47 -7.42
C LEU A 108 0.63 -8.14 -6.06
N GLU A 109 -0.61 -8.33 -5.60
CA GLU A 109 -0.88 -9.07 -4.38
C GLU A 109 -0.19 -10.45 -4.37
N ARG A 110 -0.34 -11.22 -5.44
CA ARG A 110 0.29 -12.55 -5.54
C ARG A 110 1.82 -12.49 -5.51
N ALA A 111 2.41 -11.44 -6.07
CA ALA A 111 3.86 -11.24 -6.06
C ALA A 111 4.39 -10.83 -4.68
N VAL A 112 3.66 -9.97 -3.97
CA VAL A 112 4.13 -9.35 -2.72
C VAL A 112 3.73 -10.13 -1.46
N ALA A 113 2.49 -10.63 -1.39
CA ALA A 113 1.95 -11.23 -0.17
C ALA A 113 2.79 -12.37 0.43
N PRO A 114 3.47 -13.24 -0.36
CA PRO A 114 4.34 -14.28 0.21
C PRO A 114 5.49 -13.71 1.05
N ALA A 115 6.02 -12.53 0.71
CA ALA A 115 7.15 -11.93 1.43
C ALA A 115 6.75 -11.28 2.76
N LEU A 116 5.45 -11.01 2.96
CA LEU A 116 4.90 -10.42 4.18
C LEU A 116 4.65 -11.47 5.27
N ARG A 117 4.51 -12.75 4.91
CA ARG A 117 4.32 -13.89 5.83
C ARG A 117 5.68 -14.34 6.37
N ALA A 118 6.16 -13.75 7.46
CA ALA A 118 7.26 -14.33 8.23
C ALA A 118 7.06 -14.04 9.73
#